data_AF-D4E9T5-F1
#
_entry.id   AF-D4E9T5-F1
#
_cell.length_a   1.000
_cell.length_b   1.000
_cell.length_c   1.000
_cell.angle_alpha   90.00
_cell.angle_beta   90.00
_cell.angle_gamma   90.00
#
_symmetry.space_group_name_H-M   'P 1'
#
loop_
_entity.id
_entity.type
_entity.pdbx_description
1 polymer ?
#
loop_
_entity_poly.entity_id
_entity_poly.type
_entity_poly.pdbx_seq_one_letter_code
_entity_poly.pdbx_strand_id
1 'polypeptide(L)'
;MIAFVNANAWFILPGVPDPTFVAFDDIGKNLYLFAKGLLLYSGAFFFGKPPSDITAIFSVFCFIILIVLIIFSVLSIKEIFSTSMLNMAICIACLVMVPAYLSSNRPIDEYTIRYIVPFFILAPVVIGRSSLSKGWGFSTLGFFVIAMLLSSVVLSEKKDISSDIINQIKNSIRESNLKNGYASFWFASSVSIDGDVSIAPLDVNRDLNALACYKWLSKAEWYERGGNFIITDDNLMRDITIKEFGKPSKVIKVGDKQIFVYEKNITFNCN
;
A
#
# COMPACT_ATOMS: atom_id res chain seq x y z
N MET A 1 22.78 -17.80 0.87
CA MET A 1 22.24 -18.93 0.10
C MET A 1 20.84 -19.18 0.63
N ILE A 2 19.81 -18.54 0.04
CA ILE A 2 18.43 -18.62 0.53
C ILE A 2 17.79 -19.84 -0.15
N ALA A 3 17.37 -20.81 0.64
CA ALA A 3 16.75 -22.03 0.12
C ALA A 3 15.35 -21.70 -0.41
N PHE A 4 15.14 -21.90 -1.71
CA PHE A 4 13.83 -21.78 -2.35
C PHE A 4 13.06 -23.08 -2.13
N VAL A 5 11.95 -23.01 -1.38
CA VAL A 5 11.00 -24.11 -1.35
C VAL A 5 10.17 -24.04 -2.64
N ASN A 6 10.36 -25.04 -3.51
CA ASN A 6 9.57 -25.27 -4.70
C ASN A 6 8.14 -25.66 -4.29
N ALA A 7 7.32 -24.68 -3.92
CA ALA A 7 5.90 -24.88 -3.67
C ALA A 7 5.13 -24.79 -5.00
N ASN A 8 5.11 -25.90 -5.75
CA ASN A 8 4.29 -26.16 -6.94
C ASN A 8 4.54 -25.23 -8.15
N ALA A 9 4.73 -25.83 -9.32
CA ALA A 9 5.18 -25.22 -10.58
C ALA A 9 4.27 -24.13 -11.22
N TRP A 10 3.37 -23.51 -10.45
CA TRP A 10 2.34 -22.61 -10.97
C TRP A 10 2.51 -21.17 -10.45
N PHE A 11 3.06 -21.00 -9.25
CA PHE A 11 3.43 -19.69 -8.71
C PHE A 11 4.67 -19.84 -7.84
N ILE A 12 5.75 -19.16 -8.22
CA ILE A 12 6.81 -18.90 -7.27
C ILE A 12 6.22 -17.84 -6.31
N LEU A 13 6.23 -18.10 -5.01
CA LEU A 13 5.99 -17.08 -3.97
C LEU A 13 7.33 -16.62 -3.35
N PRO A 14 8.32 -16.11 -4.11
CA PRO A 14 9.51 -15.53 -3.52
C PRO A 14 9.24 -14.04 -3.23
N GLY A 15 9.88 -13.50 -2.20
CA GLY A 15 9.88 -12.06 -1.96
C GLY A 15 8.97 -11.58 -0.84
N VAL A 16 8.43 -12.49 -0.03
CA VAL A 16 8.23 -12.15 1.39
C VAL A 16 9.13 -13.11 2.17
N PRO A 17 10.22 -12.63 2.80
CA PRO A 17 10.93 -13.47 3.76
C PRO A 17 9.90 -14.01 4.76
N ASP A 18 10.11 -15.23 5.25
CA ASP A 18 9.25 -15.78 6.30
C ASP A 18 9.05 -14.73 7.39
N PRO A 19 7.83 -14.60 7.95
CA PRO A 19 7.60 -13.62 9.00
C PRO A 19 8.56 -13.92 10.16
N THR A 20 9.55 -13.05 10.33
CA THR A 20 10.50 -13.12 11.43
C THR A 20 10.24 -11.99 12.40
N PHE A 21 10.76 -12.16 13.61
CA PHE A 21 10.90 -11.02 14.51
C PHE A 21 11.80 -9.96 13.87
N VAL A 22 11.49 -8.71 14.16
CA VAL A 22 12.27 -7.54 13.75
C VAL A 22 13.66 -7.58 14.38
N ALA A 23 14.67 -7.09 13.67
CA ALA A 23 15.98 -6.84 14.27
C ALA A 23 15.86 -5.76 15.35
N PHE A 24 16.70 -5.84 16.39
CA PHE A 24 16.63 -4.90 17.52
C PHE A 24 16.76 -3.43 17.06
N ASP A 25 17.65 -3.16 16.11
CA ASP A 25 17.90 -1.82 15.57
C ASP A 25 16.72 -1.25 14.76
N ASP A 26 15.85 -2.13 14.24
CA ASP A 26 14.71 -1.76 13.39
C ASP A 26 13.42 -1.50 14.19
N ILE A 27 13.39 -1.75 15.51
CA ILE A 27 12.20 -1.49 16.35
C ILE A 27 11.78 -0.02 16.29
N GLY A 28 12.76 0.90 16.33
CA GLY A 28 12.50 2.34 16.22
C GLY A 28 11.89 2.73 14.88
N LYS A 29 12.36 2.12 13.80
CA LYS A 29 11.79 2.28 12.45
C LYS A 29 10.34 1.79 12.40
N ASN A 30 10.06 0.62 12.97
CA ASN A 30 8.69 0.08 13.04
C ASN A 30 7.74 0.99 13.81
N LEU A 31 8.20 1.57 14.93
CA LEU A 31 7.40 2.53 15.71
C LEU A 31 7.13 3.82 14.92
N TYR A 32 8.13 4.33 14.21
CA TYR A 32 7.96 5.49 13.32
C TYR A 32 6.95 5.19 12.21
N LEU A 33 7.09 4.06 11.52
CA LEU A 33 6.17 3.63 10.46
C LEU A 33 4.76 3.41 11.00
N PHE A 34 4.63 2.86 12.21
CA PHE A 34 3.33 2.72 12.89
C PHE A 34 2.69 4.09 13.13
N ALA A 35 3.41 5.04 13.74
CA ALA A 35 2.87 6.36 14.05
C ALA A 35 2.51 7.16 12.78
N LYS A 36 3.44 7.23 11.82
CA LYS A 36 3.22 7.90 10.53
C LYS A 36 2.08 7.24 9.76
N GLY A 37 2.08 5.91 9.70
CA GLY A 37 1.04 5.13 9.03
C GLY A 37 -0.33 5.34 9.66
N LEU A 38 -0.44 5.35 10.99
CA LEU A 38 -1.71 5.55 11.70
C LEU A 38 -2.31 6.92 11.39
N LEU A 39 -1.47 7.97 11.38
CA LEU A 39 -1.87 9.32 11.02
C LEU A 39 -2.31 9.42 9.56
N LEU A 40 -1.58 8.80 8.64
CA LEU A 40 -1.95 8.77 7.22
C LEU A 40 -3.25 8.00 7.00
N TYR A 41 -3.39 6.83 7.62
CA TYR A 41 -4.56 5.96 7.47
C TYR A 41 -5.84 6.62 7.99
N SER A 42 -5.77 7.32 9.13
CA SER A 42 -6.93 8.03 9.67
C SER A 42 -7.17 9.40 9.04
N GLY A 43 -6.40 9.81 8.02
CA GLY A 43 -6.47 11.15 7.44
C GLY A 43 -6.02 12.28 8.38
N ALA A 44 -5.34 11.93 9.48
CA ALA A 44 -4.89 12.83 10.54
C ALA A 44 -3.52 13.48 10.27
N PHE A 45 -2.99 13.37 9.05
CA PHE A 45 -1.67 13.89 8.71
C PHE A 45 -1.74 15.37 8.30
N PHE A 46 -1.57 16.28 9.28
CA PHE A 46 -1.56 17.74 9.08
C PHE A 46 -0.15 18.36 9.08
N PHE A 47 0.90 17.59 9.32
CA PHE A 47 2.28 18.09 9.35
C PHE A 47 2.70 18.68 8.01
N GLY A 48 3.34 19.85 8.05
CA GLY A 48 3.82 20.58 6.86
C GLY A 48 2.74 21.39 6.13
N LYS A 49 1.47 21.37 6.58
CA LYS A 49 0.40 22.19 6.00
C LYS A 49 0.23 23.52 6.76
N PRO A 50 -0.18 24.61 6.09
CA PRO A 50 -0.54 25.86 6.76
C PRO A 50 -1.74 25.67 7.71
N PRO A 51 -1.76 26.30 8.91
CA PRO A 51 -2.91 26.21 9.82
C PRO A 51 -4.22 26.74 9.24
N SER A 52 -4.15 27.63 8.23
CA SER A 52 -5.30 28.19 7.53
C SER A 52 -5.85 27.29 6.41
N ASP A 53 -5.16 26.19 6.07
CA ASP A 53 -5.63 25.24 5.05
C ASP A 53 -6.80 24.43 5.61
N ILE A 54 -7.93 24.44 4.90
CA ILE A 54 -9.13 23.68 5.28
C ILE A 54 -8.82 22.19 5.42
N THR A 55 -7.97 21.62 4.56
CA THR A 55 -7.61 20.20 4.64
C THR A 55 -6.76 19.90 5.87
N ALA A 56 -5.95 20.85 6.33
CA ALA A 56 -5.19 20.72 7.57
C ALA A 56 -6.12 20.73 8.79
N ILE A 57 -7.11 21.62 8.79
CA ILE A 57 -8.13 21.68 9.84
C ILE A 57 -8.90 20.35 9.92
N PHE A 58 -9.35 19.81 8.78
CA PHE A 58 -9.99 18.48 8.73
C PHE A 58 -9.09 17.38 9.29
N SER A 59 -7.82 17.36 8.90
CA SER A 59 -6.84 16.40 9.44
C SER A 59 -6.66 16.52 10.96
N VAL A 60 -6.70 17.73 11.54
CA VAL A 60 -6.65 17.91 13.01
C VAL A 60 -7.88 17.32 13.69
N PHE A 61 -9.08 17.48 13.12
CA PHE A 61 -10.26 16.82 13.68
C PHE A 61 -10.21 15.30 13.56
N CYS A 62 -9.73 14.77 12.43
CA CYS A 62 -9.49 13.34 12.28
C CYS A 62 -8.48 12.82 13.32
N PHE A 63 -7.46 13.63 13.66
CA PHE A 63 -6.54 13.31 14.75
C PHE A 63 -7.26 13.24 16.10
N ILE A 64 -8.13 14.20 16.42
CA ILE A 64 -8.93 14.18 17.66
C ILE A 64 -9.81 12.92 17.71
N ILE A 65 -10.48 12.56 16.60
CA ILE A 65 -11.30 11.35 16.51
C ILE A 65 -10.46 10.10 16.74
N LEU A 66 -9.26 10.02 16.17
CA LEU A 66 -8.33 8.91 16.40
C LEU A 66 -7.94 8.79 17.87
N ILE A 67 -7.62 9.90 18.53
CA ILE A 67 -7.28 9.91 19.97
C ILE A 67 -8.46 9.47 20.82
N VAL A 68 -9.67 9.96 20.52
CA VAL A 68 -10.91 9.54 21.20
C VAL A 68 -11.15 8.05 21.02
N LEU A 69 -10.98 7.52 19.81
CA LEU A 69 -11.10 6.08 19.52
C LEU A 69 -10.13 5.26 20.37
N ILE A 70 -8.86 5.67 20.44
CA ILE A 70 -7.83 4.96 21.23
C ILE A 70 -8.19 4.99 22.72
N ILE A 71 -8.52 6.16 23.26
CA ILE A 71 -8.86 6.31 24.69
C ILE A 71 -10.08 5.45 25.03
N PHE A 72 -11.15 5.54 24.24
CA PHE A 72 -12.38 4.80 24.48
C PHE A 72 -12.14 3.29 24.35
N SER A 73 -11.32 2.87 23.39
CA SER A 73 -10.93 1.46 23.24
C SER A 73 -10.20 0.95 24.48
N VAL A 74 -9.19 1.69 24.97
CA VAL A 74 -8.42 1.31 26.17
C VAL A 74 -9.32 1.22 27.41
N LEU A 75 -10.19 2.21 27.62
CA LEU A 75 -11.12 2.20 28.75
C LEU A 75 -12.12 1.06 28.65
N SER A 76 -12.66 0.81 27.46
CA SER A 76 -13.61 -0.29 27.21
C SER A 76 -12.96 -1.65 27.42
N ILE A 77 -11.73 -1.85 26.94
CA ILE A 77 -10.96 -3.09 27.14
C ILE A 77 -10.77 -3.33 28.64
N LYS A 78 -10.35 -2.32 29.41
CA LYS A 78 -10.18 -2.43 30.87
C LYS A 78 -11.47 -2.86 31.57
N GLU A 79 -12.61 -2.39 31.12
CA GLU A 79 -13.92 -2.73 31.70
C GLU A 79 -14.37 -4.16 31.34
N ILE A 80 -14.24 -4.56 30.06
CA ILE A 80 -14.91 -5.77 29.57
C ILE A 80 -14.00 -7.01 29.47
N PHE A 81 -12.68 -6.86 29.55
CA PHE A 81 -11.73 -7.95 29.27
C PHE A 81 -11.97 -9.21 30.13
N SER A 82 -12.31 -9.02 31.40
CA SER A 82 -12.49 -10.12 32.36
C SER A 82 -13.95 -10.55 32.56
N THR A 83 -14.91 -9.98 31.83
CA THR A 83 -16.34 -10.24 32.09
C THR A 83 -16.84 -11.51 31.41
N SER A 84 -16.23 -11.93 30.29
CA SER A 84 -16.56 -13.18 29.60
C SER A 84 -15.46 -13.61 28.63
N MET A 85 -15.40 -14.90 28.30
CA MET A 85 -14.45 -15.44 27.32
C MET A 85 -14.60 -14.77 25.94
N LEU A 86 -15.84 -14.49 25.53
CA LEU A 86 -16.11 -13.78 24.27
C LEU A 86 -15.51 -12.36 24.28
N ASN A 87 -15.68 -11.62 25.37
CA ASN A 87 -15.13 -10.26 25.48
C ASN A 87 -13.61 -10.28 25.50
N MET A 88 -13.01 -11.23 26.21
CA MET A 88 -11.57 -11.46 26.22
C MET A 88 -11.04 -11.72 24.81
N ALA A 89 -11.67 -12.64 24.07
CA ALA A 89 -11.26 -12.98 22.71
C ALA A 89 -11.32 -11.77 21.75
N ILE A 90 -12.40 -10.97 21.81
CA ILE A 90 -12.53 -9.76 20.97
C ILE A 90 -11.48 -8.71 21.35
N CYS A 91 -11.21 -8.51 22.64
CA CYS A 91 -10.17 -7.57 23.08
C CYS A 91 -8.77 -7.99 22.61
N ILE A 92 -8.44 -9.29 22.72
CA ILE A 92 -7.18 -9.83 22.21
C ILE A 92 -7.09 -9.65 20.70
N ALA A 93 -8.14 -10.01 19.95
CA ALA A 93 -8.18 -9.84 18.50
C ALA A 93 -8.03 -8.37 18.07
N CYS A 94 -8.62 -7.44 18.84
CA CYS A 94 -8.50 -6.00 18.60
C CYS A 94 -7.05 -5.50 18.78
N LEU A 95 -6.32 -6.03 19.76
CA LEU A 95 -5.00 -5.53 20.12
C LEU A 95 -3.84 -6.27 19.48
N VAL A 96 -3.98 -7.56 19.17
CA VAL A 96 -2.86 -8.45 18.79
C VAL A 96 -2.06 -7.97 17.57
N MET A 97 -2.71 -7.27 16.64
CA MET A 97 -2.04 -6.76 15.45
C MET A 97 -1.03 -5.65 15.74
N VAL A 98 -1.22 -4.86 16.81
CA VAL A 98 -0.31 -3.77 17.18
C VAL A 98 1.07 -4.30 17.60
N PRO A 99 1.21 -5.19 18.61
CA PRO A 99 2.50 -5.76 18.95
C PRO A 99 3.06 -6.62 17.81
N ALA A 100 2.22 -7.36 17.07
CA ALA A 100 2.68 -8.16 15.93
C ALA A 100 3.29 -7.29 14.81
N TYR A 101 2.71 -6.12 14.53
CA TYR A 101 3.28 -5.16 13.58
C TYR A 101 4.62 -4.63 14.07
N LEU A 102 4.69 -4.17 15.33
CA LEU A 102 5.91 -3.61 15.90
C LEU A 102 7.05 -4.64 16.00
N SER A 103 6.72 -5.90 16.29
CA SER A 103 7.70 -6.97 16.49
C SER A 103 8.08 -7.73 15.23
N SER A 104 7.47 -7.45 14.06
CA SER A 104 7.73 -8.23 12.84
C SER A 104 8.59 -7.49 11.83
N ASN A 105 9.16 -8.24 10.88
CA ASN A 105 9.85 -7.72 9.69
C ASN A 105 8.88 -7.20 8.60
N ARG A 106 7.59 -7.07 8.90
CA ARG A 106 6.55 -6.67 7.93
C ARG A 106 6.49 -5.17 7.63
N PRO A 107 6.77 -4.25 8.58
CA PRO A 107 6.76 -2.83 8.26
C PRO A 107 7.94 -2.45 7.36
N ILE A 108 7.67 -2.33 6.06
CA ILE A 108 8.64 -1.89 5.06
C ILE A 108 8.46 -0.40 4.71
N ASP A 109 7.23 0.09 4.73
CA ASP A 109 6.82 1.46 4.43
C ASP A 109 5.54 1.86 5.21
N GLU A 110 5.10 3.11 5.09
CA GLU A 110 3.86 3.59 5.72
C GLU A 110 2.57 2.87 5.27
N TYR A 111 2.53 2.29 4.07
CA TYR A 111 1.34 1.62 3.53
C TYR A 111 1.09 0.26 4.20
N THR A 112 2.11 -0.31 4.84
CA THR A 112 1.97 -1.52 5.65
C THR A 112 1.07 -1.34 6.87
N ILE A 113 0.70 -0.11 7.25
CA ILE A 113 -0.31 0.18 8.29
C ILE A 113 -1.64 -0.54 8.04
N ARG A 114 -1.93 -0.96 6.80
CA ARG A 114 -3.07 -1.81 6.46
C ARG A 114 -3.16 -3.10 7.30
N TYR A 115 -2.05 -3.57 7.88
CA TYR A 115 -2.07 -4.72 8.81
C TYR A 115 -2.72 -4.41 10.16
N ILE A 116 -2.86 -3.13 10.52
CA ILE A 116 -3.55 -2.68 11.73
C ILE A 116 -5.06 -2.44 11.50
N VAL A 117 -5.55 -2.57 10.26
CA VAL A 117 -7.00 -2.43 9.93
C VAL A 117 -7.94 -3.20 10.87
N PRO A 118 -7.63 -4.43 11.30
CA PRO A 118 -8.47 -5.14 12.26
C PRO A 118 -8.73 -4.36 13.57
N PHE A 119 -7.78 -3.54 14.05
CA PHE A 119 -8.00 -2.67 15.21
C PHE A 119 -9.15 -1.69 14.94
N PHE A 120 -9.17 -1.02 13.79
CA PHE A 120 -10.19 -0.03 13.45
C PHE A 120 -11.59 -0.65 13.30
N ILE A 121 -11.66 -1.93 12.92
CA ILE A 121 -12.92 -2.67 12.80
C ILE A 121 -13.41 -3.15 14.18
N LEU A 122 -12.50 -3.66 15.01
CA LEU A 122 -12.85 -4.28 16.29
C LEU A 122 -12.96 -3.27 17.44
N ALA A 123 -12.27 -2.14 17.38
CA ALA A 123 -12.33 -1.09 18.40
C ALA A 123 -13.77 -0.59 18.64
N PRO A 124 -14.57 -0.23 17.61
CA PRO A 124 -15.99 0.10 17.79
C PRO A 124 -16.80 -1.02 18.43
N VAL A 125 -16.51 -2.29 18.10
CA VAL A 125 -17.19 -3.46 18.69
C VAL A 125 -16.86 -3.57 20.17
N VAL A 126 -15.60 -3.38 20.55
CA VAL A 126 -15.17 -3.36 21.96
C VAL A 126 -15.85 -2.22 22.71
N ILE A 127 -15.88 -1.02 22.13
CA ILE A 127 -16.51 0.16 22.73
C ILE A 127 -18.01 -0.06 22.92
N GLY A 128 -18.72 -0.59 21.92
CA GLY A 128 -20.16 -0.85 21.98
C GLY A 128 -20.57 -1.90 23.03
N ARG A 129 -19.61 -2.67 23.58
CA ARG A 129 -19.86 -3.65 24.64
C ARG A 129 -19.58 -3.11 26.04
N SER A 130 -18.90 -1.98 26.15
CA SER A 130 -18.63 -1.27 27.41
C SER A 130 -19.81 -0.39 27.81
N SER A 131 -19.95 -0.13 29.11
CA SER A 131 -20.93 0.85 29.62
C SER A 131 -20.68 2.28 29.13
N LEU A 132 -19.47 2.60 28.65
CA LEU A 132 -19.11 3.89 28.06
C LEU A 132 -19.91 4.21 26.78
N SER A 133 -20.44 3.19 26.10
CA SER A 133 -21.27 3.37 24.91
C SER A 133 -22.74 3.73 25.22
N LYS A 134 -23.12 3.79 26.50
CA LYS A 134 -24.49 4.07 26.92
C LYS A 134 -24.73 5.57 27.09
N GLY A 135 -25.95 5.99 26.75
CA GLY A 135 -26.43 7.35 26.99
C GLY A 135 -26.36 8.26 25.76
N TRP A 136 -27.06 9.39 25.87
CA TRP A 136 -27.25 10.31 24.74
C TRP A 136 -25.96 10.99 24.29
N GLY A 137 -25.02 11.26 25.21
CA GLY A 137 -23.73 11.86 24.88
C GLY A 137 -22.86 10.99 23.97
N PHE A 138 -22.98 9.66 24.07
CA PHE A 138 -22.28 8.76 23.15
C PHE A 138 -22.93 8.74 21.77
N SER A 139 -24.26 8.74 21.70
CA SER A 139 -24.99 8.83 20.43
C SER A 139 -24.70 10.13 19.68
N THR A 140 -24.63 11.27 20.39
CA THR A 140 -24.29 12.56 19.76
C THR A 140 -22.84 12.56 19.28
N LEU A 141 -21.89 12.05 20.07
CA LEU A 141 -20.50 11.87 19.63
C LEU A 141 -20.41 11.01 18.37
N GLY A 142 -21.13 9.88 18.34
CA GLY A 142 -21.20 9.00 17.18
C GLY A 142 -21.72 9.71 15.93
N PHE A 143 -22.76 10.53 16.07
CA PHE A 143 -23.29 11.36 14.98
C PHE A 143 -22.23 12.34 14.45
N PHE A 144 -21.53 13.06 15.33
CA PHE A 144 -20.46 13.98 14.92
C PHE A 144 -19.30 13.27 14.22
N VAL A 145 -18.88 12.10 14.72
CA VAL A 145 -17.83 11.29 14.08
C VAL A 145 -18.26 10.86 12.67
N ILE A 146 -19.48 10.33 12.52
CA ILE A 146 -20.01 9.90 11.21
C ILE A 146 -20.10 11.10 10.25
N ALA A 147 -20.66 12.23 10.70
CA ALA A 147 -20.76 13.43 9.90
C ALA A 147 -19.37 13.90 9.43
N MET A 148 -18.39 13.90 10.33
CA MET A 148 -17.02 14.33 10.01
C MET A 148 -16.34 13.40 9.00
N LEU A 149 -16.49 12.07 9.17
CA LEU A 149 -15.95 11.09 8.24
C LEU A 149 -16.61 11.20 6.86
N LEU A 150 -17.93 11.42 6.79
CA LEU A 150 -18.63 11.65 5.53
C LEU A 150 -18.15 12.94 4.84
N SER A 151 -17.97 14.03 5.59
CA SER A 151 -17.40 15.28 5.04
C SER A 151 -15.98 15.07 4.52
N SER A 152 -15.17 14.25 5.18
CA SER A 152 -13.80 13.93 4.70
C SER A 152 -13.79 13.18 3.37
N VAL A 153 -14.80 12.35 3.09
CA VAL A 153 -14.95 11.64 1.81
C VAL A 153 -15.38 12.61 0.69
N VAL A 154 -16.23 13.58 1.00
CA VAL A 154 -16.67 14.59 0.02
C VAL A 154 -15.58 15.60 -0.29
N LEU A 155 -14.78 15.99 0.71
CA LEU A 155 -13.72 16.99 0.59
C LEU A 155 -12.37 16.43 0.18
N SER A 156 -12.14 15.13 0.37
CA SER A 156 -11.04 14.47 -0.32
C SER A 156 -11.34 14.61 -1.80
N GLU A 157 -10.62 15.53 -2.45
CA GLU A 157 -10.63 15.65 -3.89
C GLU A 157 -10.60 14.22 -4.44
N LYS A 158 -11.61 13.86 -5.23
CA LYS A 158 -11.52 12.71 -6.12
C LYS A 158 -10.31 12.97 -7.00
N LYS A 159 -9.12 12.61 -6.52
CA LYS A 159 -7.92 12.57 -7.32
C LYS A 159 -8.03 11.29 -8.14
N ASP A 160 -9.00 11.31 -9.05
CA ASP A 160 -9.34 10.26 -10.00
C ASP A 160 -8.30 10.28 -11.14
N ILE A 161 -7.02 10.19 -10.77
CA ILE A 161 -5.90 10.23 -11.71
C ILE A 161 -5.43 8.80 -12.00
N SER A 162 -5.54 7.87 -11.05
CA SER A 162 -5.00 6.52 -11.24
C SER A 162 -5.86 5.64 -12.16
N SER A 163 -7.19 5.76 -12.11
CA SER A 163 -8.08 5.01 -13.01
C SER A 163 -7.93 5.49 -14.46
N ASP A 164 -7.88 6.82 -14.64
CA ASP A 164 -7.70 7.46 -15.94
C ASP A 164 -6.31 7.18 -16.53
N ILE A 165 -5.22 7.37 -15.76
CA ILE A 165 -3.87 7.13 -16.28
C ILE A 165 -3.64 5.66 -16.69
N ILE A 166 -4.15 4.71 -15.91
CA ILE A 166 -4.04 3.29 -16.24
C ILE A 166 -4.81 2.98 -17.53
N ASN A 167 -6.02 3.52 -17.67
CA ASN A 167 -6.82 3.35 -18.88
C ASN A 167 -6.17 4.03 -20.10
N GLN A 168 -5.59 5.22 -19.93
CA GLN A 168 -4.84 5.91 -20.99
C GLN A 168 -3.59 5.12 -21.41
N ILE A 169 -2.86 4.54 -20.45
CA ILE A 169 -1.71 3.67 -20.74
C ILE A 169 -2.17 2.43 -21.52
N LYS A 170 -3.24 1.75 -21.07
CA LYS A 170 -3.83 0.61 -21.77
C LYS A 170 -4.18 0.95 -23.21
N ASN A 171 -4.90 2.06 -23.42
CA ASN A 171 -5.31 2.51 -24.75
C ASN A 171 -4.09 2.83 -25.62
N SER A 172 -3.09 3.54 -25.08
CA SER A 172 -1.86 3.88 -25.80
C SER A 172 -1.07 2.65 -26.26
N ILE A 173 -1.04 1.60 -25.43
CA ILE A 173 -0.40 0.31 -25.74
C ILE A 173 -1.16 -0.40 -26.87
N ARG A 174 -2.50 -0.46 -26.77
CA ARG A 174 -3.38 -1.07 -27.79
C ARG A 174 -3.28 -0.36 -29.13
N GLU A 175 -3.38 0.96 -29.15
CA GLU A 175 -3.24 1.79 -30.35
C GLU A 175 -1.87 1.64 -31.01
N SER A 176 -0.83 1.37 -30.22
CA SER A 176 0.52 1.10 -30.71
C SER A 176 0.79 -0.38 -31.03
N ASN A 177 -0.23 -1.25 -30.97
CA ASN A 177 -0.12 -2.71 -31.19
C ASN A 177 0.96 -3.40 -30.33
N LEU A 178 1.19 -2.89 -29.13
CA LEU A 178 2.15 -3.44 -28.18
C LEU A 178 1.49 -4.56 -27.36
N LYS A 179 2.19 -5.68 -27.17
CA LYS A 179 1.65 -6.86 -26.47
C LYS A 179 2.43 -7.29 -25.24
N ASN A 180 3.76 -7.24 -25.32
CA ASN A 180 4.63 -7.73 -24.25
C ASN A 180 5.60 -6.62 -23.83
N GLY A 181 5.70 -6.39 -22.53
CA GLY A 181 6.57 -5.33 -22.02
C GLY A 181 6.88 -5.48 -20.54
N TYR A 182 7.43 -4.41 -19.98
CA TYR A 182 7.83 -4.35 -18.60
C TYR A 182 7.31 -3.08 -17.93
N ALA A 183 7.11 -3.12 -16.62
CA ALA A 183 6.71 -1.96 -15.83
C ALA A 183 7.02 -2.21 -14.35
N SER A 184 6.89 -1.22 -13.47
CA SER A 184 6.87 -1.52 -12.04
C SER A 184 5.70 -2.46 -11.69
N PHE A 185 5.79 -3.10 -10.52
CA PHE A 185 4.77 -4.05 -10.06
C PHE A 185 3.33 -3.51 -10.15
N TRP A 186 3.11 -2.25 -9.79
CA TRP A 186 1.78 -1.64 -9.79
C TRP A 186 1.23 -1.44 -11.20
N PHE A 187 2.03 -0.90 -12.12
CA PHE A 187 1.59 -0.70 -13.50
C PHE A 187 1.46 -2.02 -14.26
N ALA A 188 2.40 -2.96 -14.06
CA ALA A 188 2.31 -4.29 -14.66
C ALA A 188 0.99 -4.98 -14.27
N SER A 189 0.67 -4.98 -12.97
CA SER A 189 -0.55 -5.60 -12.45
C SER A 189 -1.83 -4.89 -12.93
N SER A 190 -1.85 -3.55 -12.91
CA SER A 190 -3.04 -2.78 -13.25
C SER A 190 -3.33 -2.71 -14.75
N VAL A 191 -2.31 -2.68 -15.60
CA VAL A 191 -2.47 -2.57 -17.06
C VAL A 191 -2.78 -3.93 -17.70
N SER A 192 -2.23 -5.03 -17.19
CA SER A 192 -2.44 -6.38 -17.74
C SER A 192 -3.76 -7.06 -17.34
N ILE A 193 -4.61 -6.42 -16.56
CA ILE A 193 -5.82 -7.03 -15.99
C ILE A 193 -6.83 -7.55 -17.03
N ASP A 194 -6.84 -6.97 -18.24
CA ASP A 194 -7.76 -7.35 -19.32
C ASP A 194 -7.26 -8.59 -20.10
N GLY A 195 -6.03 -9.05 -19.85
CA GLY A 195 -5.46 -10.28 -20.41
C GLY A 195 -4.93 -10.19 -21.86
N ASP A 196 -5.14 -9.07 -22.54
CA ASP A 196 -4.70 -8.84 -23.92
C ASP A 196 -3.25 -8.33 -24.03
N VAL A 197 -2.72 -7.76 -22.95
CA VAL A 197 -1.35 -7.28 -22.82
C VAL A 197 -0.68 -7.99 -21.65
N SER A 198 0.54 -8.49 -21.85
CA SER A 198 1.31 -9.21 -20.84
C SER A 198 2.54 -8.41 -20.45
N ILE A 199 2.51 -7.84 -19.24
CA ILE A 199 3.56 -6.96 -18.73
C ILE A 199 4.25 -7.64 -17.53
N ALA A 200 5.56 -7.83 -17.62
CA ALA A 200 6.35 -8.38 -16.52
C ALA A 200 6.72 -7.27 -15.52
N PRO A 201 6.55 -7.49 -14.21
CA PRO A 201 6.91 -6.50 -13.20
C PRO A 201 8.44 -6.40 -13.03
N LEU A 202 8.97 -5.20 -12.88
CA LEU A 202 10.38 -4.93 -12.59
C LEU A 202 10.53 -4.33 -11.19
N ASP A 203 11.60 -4.73 -10.52
CA ASP A 203 12.10 -4.08 -9.33
C ASP A 203 13.05 -2.95 -9.74
N VAL A 204 12.79 -1.74 -9.24
CA VAL A 204 13.68 -0.59 -9.45
C VAL A 204 14.57 -0.50 -8.22
N ASN A 205 15.74 -1.15 -8.28
CA ASN A 205 16.69 -1.08 -7.19
C ASN A 205 17.34 0.31 -7.18
N ARG A 206 16.82 1.17 -6.30
CA ARG A 206 17.24 2.57 -6.19
C ARG A 206 18.64 2.74 -5.60
N ASP A 207 19.09 1.78 -4.79
CA ASP A 207 20.43 1.82 -4.19
C ASP A 207 21.51 1.45 -5.21
N LEU A 208 21.24 0.45 -6.04
CA LEU A 208 22.16 -0.03 -7.08
C LEU A 208 21.99 0.69 -8.43
N ASN A 209 20.95 1.52 -8.58
CA ASN A 209 20.56 2.16 -9.83
C ASN A 209 20.47 1.15 -11.00
N ALA A 210 19.74 0.05 -10.75
CA ALA A 210 19.59 -1.06 -11.67
C ALA A 210 18.15 -1.58 -11.69
N LEU A 211 17.74 -2.15 -12.81
CA LEU A 211 16.49 -2.89 -12.93
C LEU A 211 16.74 -4.38 -12.65
N ALA A 212 15.85 -5.00 -11.88
CA ALA A 212 15.87 -6.43 -11.62
C ALA A 212 14.49 -7.05 -11.83
N CYS A 213 14.45 -8.37 -12.02
CA CYS A 213 13.18 -9.08 -12.11
C CYS A 213 12.42 -9.01 -10.79
N TYR A 214 11.15 -8.61 -10.83
CA TYR A 214 10.31 -8.61 -9.64
C TYR A 214 9.73 -10.00 -9.39
N LYS A 215 10.39 -10.81 -8.57
CA LYS A 215 10.05 -12.24 -8.45
C LYS A 215 8.71 -12.51 -7.73
N TRP A 216 8.10 -11.54 -7.06
CA TRP A 216 6.81 -11.73 -6.37
C TRP A 216 5.63 -11.60 -7.35
N LEU A 217 4.68 -12.56 -7.29
CA LEU A 217 3.50 -12.62 -8.17
C LEU A 217 3.84 -12.52 -9.66
N SER A 218 4.99 -13.07 -10.05
CA SER A 218 5.44 -13.09 -11.43
C SER A 218 5.85 -14.49 -11.88
N LYS A 219 5.91 -14.69 -13.20
CA LYS A 219 6.38 -15.94 -13.80
C LYS A 219 7.67 -15.71 -14.56
N ALA A 220 8.62 -16.63 -14.43
CA ALA A 220 9.91 -16.58 -15.14
C ALA A 220 9.74 -16.46 -16.66
N GLU A 221 8.76 -17.17 -17.22
CA GLU A 221 8.41 -17.15 -18.66
C GLU A 221 8.14 -15.73 -19.20
N TRP A 222 7.65 -14.80 -18.36
CA TRP A 222 7.38 -13.43 -18.79
C TRP A 222 8.65 -12.64 -19.11
N TYR A 223 9.75 -12.96 -18.41
CA TYR A 223 11.04 -12.31 -18.60
C TYR A 223 11.85 -12.98 -19.72
N GLU A 224 11.74 -14.31 -19.85
CA GLU A 224 12.40 -15.10 -20.90
C GLU A 224 11.82 -14.82 -22.29
N ARG A 225 10.49 -14.71 -22.42
CA ARG A 225 9.81 -14.36 -23.68
C ARG A 225 10.25 -13.00 -24.22
N GLY A 226 10.59 -12.09 -23.31
CA GLY A 226 10.93 -10.72 -23.67
C GLY A 226 9.73 -9.81 -23.88
N GLY A 227 10.03 -8.53 -24.07
CA GLY A 227 9.08 -7.49 -24.44
C GLY A 227 9.76 -6.35 -25.19
N ASN A 228 8.98 -5.54 -25.89
CA ASN A 228 9.48 -4.44 -26.72
C ASN A 228 9.12 -3.06 -26.18
N PHE A 229 8.53 -2.98 -24.99
CA PHE A 229 8.26 -1.70 -24.32
C PHE A 229 8.45 -1.77 -22.81
N ILE A 230 8.73 -0.61 -22.21
CA ILE A 230 8.87 -0.42 -20.76
C ILE A 230 8.05 0.80 -20.35
N ILE A 231 7.13 0.64 -19.40
CA ILE A 231 6.42 1.74 -18.74
C ILE A 231 7.32 2.27 -17.63
N THR A 232 7.60 3.58 -17.65
CA THR A 232 8.49 4.24 -16.69
C THR A 232 7.72 5.10 -15.70
N ASP A 233 7.82 4.74 -14.43
CA ASP A 233 7.06 5.32 -13.32
C ASP A 233 7.54 6.72 -12.92
N ASP A 234 8.87 6.89 -12.87
CA ASP A 234 9.56 8.09 -12.40
C ASP A 234 10.81 8.37 -13.24
N ASN A 235 11.46 9.51 -12.99
CA ASN A 235 12.67 9.90 -13.72
C ASN A 235 13.84 8.94 -13.48
N LEU A 236 13.94 8.37 -12.28
CA LEU A 236 15.01 7.43 -11.95
C LEU A 236 14.91 6.16 -12.80
N MET A 237 13.71 5.59 -12.90
CA MET A 237 13.46 4.42 -13.75
C MET A 237 13.77 4.74 -15.22
N ARG A 238 13.45 5.95 -15.71
CA ARG A 238 13.79 6.38 -17.09
C ARG A 238 15.29 6.37 -17.32
N ASP A 239 16.04 6.99 -16.40
CA ASP A 239 17.48 7.13 -16.52
C ASP A 239 18.18 5.78 -16.48
N ILE A 240 17.75 4.88 -15.58
CA ILE A 240 18.23 3.50 -15.52
C ILE A 240 17.88 2.74 -16.81
N THR A 241 16.64 2.86 -17.29
CA THR A 241 16.19 2.17 -18.52
C THR A 241 17.02 2.61 -19.74
N ILE A 242 17.30 3.91 -19.88
CA ILE A 242 18.13 4.44 -20.97
C ILE A 242 19.58 3.96 -20.82
N LYS A 243 20.10 3.90 -19.59
CA LYS A 243 21.46 3.41 -19.32
C LYS A 243 21.62 1.94 -19.67
N GLU A 244 20.64 1.10 -19.34
CA GLU A 244 20.71 -0.36 -19.56
C GLU A 244 20.41 -0.76 -21.01
N PHE A 245 19.39 -0.16 -21.63
CA PHE A 245 18.88 -0.60 -22.93
C PHE A 245 19.19 0.36 -24.08
N GLY A 246 19.71 1.55 -23.78
CA GLY A 246 19.93 2.62 -24.73
C GLY A 246 18.68 3.48 -24.94
N LYS A 247 18.78 4.42 -25.88
CA LYS A 247 17.66 5.32 -26.22
C LYS A 247 16.51 4.52 -26.87
N PRO A 248 15.25 4.77 -26.46
CA PRO A 248 14.09 4.13 -27.10
C PRO A 248 13.88 4.65 -28.52
N SER A 249 13.35 3.79 -29.40
CA SER A 249 12.97 4.16 -30.76
C SER A 249 11.75 5.10 -30.79
N LYS A 250 10.83 4.92 -29.83
CA LYS A 250 9.65 5.78 -29.67
C LYS A 250 9.34 5.99 -28.19
N VAL A 251 8.95 7.21 -27.84
CA VAL A 251 8.47 7.56 -26.50
C VAL A 251 7.02 8.00 -26.59
N ILE A 252 6.13 7.27 -25.93
CA ILE A 252 4.72 7.66 -25.80
C ILE A 252 4.53 8.30 -24.43
N LYS A 253 4.05 9.53 -24.39
CA LYS A 253 3.79 10.27 -23.14
C LYS A 253 2.34 10.09 -22.75
N VAL A 254 2.10 9.67 -21.52
CA VAL A 254 0.77 9.48 -20.95
C VAL A 254 0.77 10.12 -19.58
N GLY A 255 0.12 11.29 -19.44
CA GLY A 255 0.20 12.11 -18.24
C GLY A 255 1.65 12.43 -17.83
N ASP A 256 2.01 12.08 -16.59
CA ASP A 256 3.37 12.19 -16.06
C ASP A 256 4.24 10.96 -16.32
N LYS A 257 3.70 9.91 -16.96
CA LYS A 257 4.37 8.65 -17.28
C LYS A 257 4.84 8.60 -18.74
N GLN A 258 5.77 7.69 -19.00
CA GLN A 258 6.28 7.47 -20.36
C GLN A 258 6.42 5.99 -20.66
N ILE A 259 6.02 5.60 -21.86
CA ILE A 259 6.20 4.27 -22.41
C ILE A 259 7.36 4.34 -23.40
N PHE A 260 8.46 3.69 -23.06
CA PHE A 260 9.63 3.54 -23.90
C PHE A 260 9.46 2.33 -24.79
N VAL A 261 9.46 2.52 -26.10
CA VAL A 261 9.30 1.46 -27.09
C VAL A 261 10.62 1.25 -27.82
N TYR A 262 11.00 0.00 -27.96
CA TYR A 262 12.23 -0.44 -28.57
C TYR A 262 11.93 -1.33 -29.78
N GLU A 263 12.74 -1.23 -30.83
CA GLU A 263 12.66 -2.13 -31.98
C GLU A 263 13.21 -3.52 -31.68
N LYS A 264 14.13 -3.62 -30.71
CA LYS A 264 14.68 -4.89 -30.25
C LYS A 264 13.80 -5.53 -29.18
N ASN A 265 13.79 -6.86 -29.13
CA ASN A 265 13.23 -7.58 -27.99
C ASN A 265 14.18 -7.43 -26.78
N ILE A 266 13.65 -6.94 -25.67
CA ILE A 266 14.36 -6.80 -24.40
C ILE A 266 14.03 -8.02 -23.56
N THR A 267 15.05 -8.60 -22.92
CA THR A 267 14.89 -9.74 -22.01
C THR A 267 15.61 -9.42 -20.69
N PHE A 268 15.13 -10.03 -19.61
CA PHE A 268 15.78 -9.97 -18.30
C PHE A 268 16.17 -11.39 -17.88
N ASN A 269 17.41 -11.56 -17.42
CA ASN A 269 17.86 -12.82 -16.85
C ASN A 269 17.54 -12.82 -15.35
N CYS A 270 16.63 -13.70 -14.94
CA CYS A 270 16.12 -13.75 -13.57
C CYS A 270 16.74 -14.86 -12.71
N ASN A 271 17.81 -15.51 -13.19
CA ASN A 271 18.55 -16.53 -12.46
C ASN A 271 19.24 -15.94 -11.22
#